data_AF-A0AAT9S8F4-F1
#
_entry.id   AF-A0AAT9S8F4-F1
#
_cell.length_a   1.000
_cell.length_b   1.000
_cell.length_c   1.000
_cell.angle_alpha   90.00
_cell.angle_beta   90.00
_cell.angle_gamma   90.00
#
_symmetry.space_group_name_H-M   'P 1'
#
loop_
_entity.id
_entity.type
_entity.pdbx_description
1 polymer ?
#
loop_
_entity_poly.entity_id
_entity_poly.type
_entity_poly.pdbx_seq_one_letter_code
_entity_poly.pdbx_strand_id
1 'polypeptide(L)'
;MSVGVVAVTCAGAAAWMAGDGRGAGVRRARSLLAGGGAVGPPAWERVVGRVRRLGVEWWAPVAGAVIAVLGASVLPVLAGAAGVPLLRRVRRAAEERRARERRGDAVVTLCAALAGEARAGRQPGEALARAARDSGGLGEAQAVVLAAARFGGDVPGALADAARLPGADGLLGLAACWRVAVDRGAGLAAGLDRLEGALRAERDQRADLRAQLAGARSTAVMLAGLPVLGLLLGTALGADPLHVVLHSTAGLGCLLVGAALEGAGLWWALRIVRGAEAA
;
A
#
# COMPACT_ATOMS: atom_id res chain seq x y z
N MET A 1 14.03 23.56 33.08
CA MET A 1 13.26 24.14 31.96
C MET A 1 12.81 23.05 30.98
N SER A 2 12.17 21.98 31.48
CA SER A 2 12.08 20.70 30.73
C SER A 2 10.66 20.16 30.58
N VAL A 3 9.67 20.81 31.21
CA VAL A 3 8.26 20.38 31.18
C VAL A 3 7.52 20.94 29.95
N GLY A 4 8.01 22.04 29.37
CA GLY A 4 7.38 22.70 28.22
C GLY A 4 7.44 21.90 26.91
N VAL A 5 8.45 21.05 26.74
CA VAL A 5 8.67 20.31 25.47
C VAL A 5 7.70 19.13 25.33
N VAL A 6 7.30 18.51 26.45
CA VAL A 6 6.34 17.38 26.46
C VAL A 6 4.90 17.86 26.22
N ALA A 7 4.56 19.10 26.61
CA ALA A 7 3.25 19.68 26.36
C ALA A 7 3.06 20.07 24.87
N VAL A 8 4.13 20.50 24.20
CA VAL A 8 4.09 20.94 22.80
C VAL A 8 3.90 19.76 21.82
N THR A 9 4.41 18.57 22.16
CA THR A 9 4.22 17.37 21.32
C THR A 9 2.81 16.79 21.42
N CYS A 10 2.18 16.85 22.60
CA CYS A 10 0.78 16.42 22.77
C CYS A 10 -0.24 17.39 22.16
N ALA A 11 0.01 18.71 22.23
CA ALA A 11 -0.87 19.72 21.61
C ALA A 11 -0.87 19.64 20.06
N GLY A 12 0.27 19.28 19.46
CA GLY A 12 0.38 19.10 18.00
C GLY A 12 -0.43 17.91 17.46
N ALA A 13 -0.53 16.82 18.22
CA ALA A 13 -1.28 15.63 17.83
C ALA A 13 -2.82 15.84 17.93
N ALA A 14 -3.28 16.58 18.95
CA ALA A 14 -4.69 16.89 19.13
C ALA A 14 -5.23 17.91 18.11
N ALA A 15 -4.42 18.91 17.74
CA ALA A 15 -4.79 19.90 16.72
C ALA A 15 -4.90 19.28 15.31
N TRP A 16 -4.16 18.20 15.03
CA TRP A 16 -4.18 17.56 13.72
C TRP A 16 -5.40 16.65 13.50
N MET A 17 -5.88 15.95 14.54
CA MET A 17 -7.13 15.17 14.45
C MET A 17 -8.37 16.05 14.26
N ALA A 18 -8.34 17.31 14.71
CA ALA A 18 -9.46 18.25 14.57
C ALA A 18 -9.52 18.96 13.20
N GLY A 19 -8.41 18.98 12.44
CA GLY A 19 -8.27 19.81 11.23
C GLY A 19 -8.80 19.20 9.92
N ASP A 20 -8.96 17.88 9.83
CA ASP A 20 -9.25 17.20 8.56
C ASP A 20 -10.73 17.23 8.13
N GLY A 21 -11.65 17.72 8.97
CA GLY A 21 -13.10 17.57 8.74
C GLY A 21 -13.82 18.69 7.98
N ARG A 22 -13.29 19.92 7.87
CA ARG A 22 -14.14 21.09 7.50
C ARG A 22 -13.71 21.90 6.27
N GLY A 23 -12.54 21.65 5.67
CA GLY A 23 -11.94 22.58 4.70
C GLY A 23 -12.11 22.25 3.21
N ALA A 24 -12.71 21.10 2.85
CA ALA A 24 -12.81 20.67 1.45
C ALA A 24 -14.03 21.24 0.71
N GLY A 25 -15.16 21.46 1.42
CA GLY A 25 -16.41 21.95 0.81
C GLY A 25 -16.37 23.42 0.37
N VAL A 26 -15.70 24.29 1.15
CA VAL A 26 -15.71 25.75 0.94
C VAL A 26 -14.91 26.17 -0.31
N ARG A 27 -13.88 25.40 -0.69
CA ARG A 27 -13.02 25.72 -1.84
C ARG A 27 -13.69 25.45 -3.19
N ARG A 28 -14.58 24.46 -3.27
CA ARG A 28 -15.32 24.12 -4.49
C ARG A 28 -16.37 25.17 -4.83
N ALA A 29 -16.90 25.89 -3.83
CA ALA A 29 -17.85 26.98 -4.03
C ALA A 29 -17.17 28.26 -4.59
N ARG A 30 -15.89 28.50 -4.27
CA ARG A 30 -15.15 29.67 -4.78
C ARG A 30 -14.67 29.54 -6.23
N SER A 31 -14.41 28.32 -6.71
CA SER A 31 -13.91 28.08 -8.08
C SER A 31 -14.97 28.29 -9.17
N LEU A 32 -16.26 28.32 -8.81
CA LEU A 32 -17.34 28.57 -9.76
C LEU A 32 -17.68 30.07 -9.92
N LEU A 33 -17.15 30.93 -9.05
CA LEU A 33 -17.42 32.37 -9.05
C LEU A 33 -16.23 33.24 -9.53
N ALA A 34 -15.02 32.68 -9.58
CA ALA A 34 -13.83 33.40 -10.04
C ALA A 34 -13.55 33.07 -11.52
N GLY A 35 -14.25 33.75 -12.42
CA GLY A 35 -13.80 33.89 -13.80
C GLY A 35 -12.53 34.73 -13.86
N GLY A 36 -11.50 34.22 -14.54
CA GLY A 36 -10.35 35.02 -14.96
C GLY A 36 -9.02 34.66 -14.29
N GLY A 37 -8.09 34.16 -15.11
CA GLY A 37 -6.65 34.17 -14.84
C GLY A 37 -6.13 32.97 -14.06
N ALA A 38 -5.68 31.94 -14.78
CA ALA A 38 -4.84 30.88 -14.19
C ALA A 38 -3.46 31.43 -13.83
N VAL A 39 -3.37 32.10 -12.67
CA VAL A 39 -2.10 32.38 -12.01
C VAL A 39 -1.56 31.04 -11.51
N GLY A 40 -0.47 30.57 -12.12
CA GLY A 40 0.20 29.33 -11.69
C GLY A 40 0.55 29.41 -10.20
N PRO A 41 0.48 28.29 -9.45
CA PRO A 41 0.62 28.31 -8.01
C PRO A 41 1.98 28.92 -7.60
N PRO A 42 1.98 29.81 -6.58
CA PRO A 42 3.19 30.47 -6.13
C PRO A 42 4.26 29.45 -5.70
N ALA A 43 5.53 29.85 -5.77
CA ALA A 43 6.67 28.95 -5.52
C ALA A 43 6.59 28.24 -4.16
N TRP A 44 6.01 28.90 -3.14
CA TRP A 44 5.82 28.32 -1.82
C TRP A 44 4.74 27.21 -1.79
N GLU A 45 3.69 27.26 -2.63
CA GLU A 45 2.71 26.16 -2.74
C GLU A 45 3.28 24.95 -3.48
N ARG A 46 4.21 25.17 -4.43
CA ARG A 46 4.99 24.08 -5.05
C ARG A 46 5.97 23.45 -4.08
N VAL A 47 6.56 24.24 -3.17
CA VAL A 47 7.41 23.74 -2.09
C VAL A 47 6.56 23.00 -1.04
N VAL A 48 5.43 23.56 -0.59
CA VAL A 48 4.51 22.91 0.36
C VAL A 48 3.87 21.65 -0.24
N GLY A 49 3.57 21.62 -1.54
CA GLY A 49 3.12 20.43 -2.25
C GLY A 49 4.21 19.35 -2.37
N ARG A 50 5.49 19.75 -2.47
CA ARG A 50 6.65 18.85 -2.45
C ARG A 50 6.94 18.32 -1.04
N VAL A 51 6.79 19.16 -0.02
CA VAL A 51 6.89 18.85 1.42
C VAL A 51 5.73 17.95 1.88
N ARG A 52 4.50 18.15 1.40
CA ARG A 52 3.35 17.24 1.66
C ARG A 52 3.46 15.91 0.91
N ARG A 53 4.12 15.87 -0.26
CA ARG A 53 4.45 14.62 -0.96
C ARG A 53 5.59 13.85 -0.29
N LEU A 54 6.46 14.55 0.45
CA LEU A 54 7.39 13.94 1.40
C LEU A 54 6.59 13.54 2.64
N GLY A 55 5.80 12.47 2.50
CA GLY A 55 4.97 11.91 3.58
C GLY A 55 5.80 11.45 4.79
N VAL A 56 5.24 10.57 5.63
CA VAL A 56 5.86 9.91 6.80
C VAL A 56 7.40 9.71 6.79
N GLU A 57 8.01 9.59 5.61
CA GLU A 57 9.46 9.69 5.35
C GLU A 57 10.21 10.88 5.98
N TRP A 58 9.60 12.05 6.21
CA TRP A 58 10.28 13.15 6.91
C TRP A 58 10.20 13.02 8.44
N TRP A 59 9.23 12.25 8.95
CA TRP A 59 9.13 11.98 10.39
C TRP A 59 10.24 11.07 10.90
N ALA A 60 10.79 10.19 10.05
CA ALA A 60 11.94 9.34 10.42
C ALA A 60 13.23 10.13 10.71
N PRO A 61 13.69 11.07 9.86
CA PRO A 61 14.84 11.92 10.18
C PRO A 61 14.51 12.98 11.23
N VAL A 62 13.25 13.43 11.36
CA VAL A 62 12.86 14.34 12.46
C VAL A 62 12.86 13.62 13.81
N ALA A 63 12.34 12.39 13.89
CA ALA A 63 12.44 11.57 15.09
C ALA A 63 13.91 11.23 15.41
N GLY A 64 14.71 10.88 14.39
CA GLY A 64 16.15 10.67 14.54
C GLY A 64 16.90 11.93 15.00
N ALA A 65 16.51 13.11 14.51
CA ALA A 65 17.08 14.39 14.92
C ALA A 65 16.67 14.79 16.34
N VAL A 66 15.42 14.53 16.73
CA VAL A 66 14.96 14.76 18.12
C VAL A 66 15.70 13.85 19.10
N ILE A 67 15.92 12.58 18.74
CA ILE A 67 16.71 11.63 19.54
C ILE A 67 18.19 12.04 19.57
N ALA A 68 18.74 12.56 18.46
CA ALA A 68 20.13 13.04 18.39
C ALA A 68 20.37 14.31 19.23
N VAL A 69 19.41 15.24 19.24
CA VAL A 69 19.47 16.48 20.04
C VAL A 69 19.36 16.16 21.54
N LEU A 70 18.57 15.17 21.93
CA LEU A 70 18.48 14.71 23.32
C LEU A 70 19.72 13.91 23.78
N GLY A 71 20.41 13.23 22.87
CA GLY A 71 21.54 12.35 23.18
C GLY A 71 22.95 12.93 22.91
N ALA A 72 23.06 14.17 22.40
CA ALA A 72 24.32 14.84 22.03
C ALA A 72 25.28 13.99 21.17
N SER A 73 24.76 13.12 20.30
CA SER A 73 25.55 12.20 19.47
C SER A 73 25.07 12.19 18.02
N VAL A 74 26.00 12.02 17.07
CA VAL A 74 25.76 12.08 15.62
C VAL A 74 25.22 10.75 15.06
N LEU A 75 25.38 9.66 15.81
CA LEU A 75 25.03 8.29 15.39
C LEU A 75 23.52 8.07 15.13
N PRO A 76 22.57 8.63 15.90
CA PRO A 76 21.14 8.52 15.59
C PRO A 76 20.73 9.25 14.31
N VAL A 77 21.48 10.29 13.90
CA VAL A 77 21.25 11.01 12.64
C VAL A 77 21.64 10.14 11.45
N LEU A 78 22.78 9.44 11.53
CA LEU A 78 23.25 8.52 10.49
C LEU A 78 22.38 7.27 10.39
N ALA A 79 21.94 6.70 11.51
CA ALA A 79 20.99 5.59 11.55
C ALA A 79 19.61 6.01 10.98
N GLY A 80 19.13 7.20 11.34
CA GLY A 80 17.91 7.78 10.77
C GLY A 80 18.01 7.99 9.26
N ALA A 81 19.14 8.52 8.78
CA ALA A 81 19.42 8.72 7.36
C ALA A 81 19.51 7.40 6.58
N ALA A 82 20.14 6.37 7.15
CA ALA A 82 20.22 5.03 6.58
C ALA A 82 18.86 4.28 6.62
N GLY A 83 17.97 4.63 7.55
CA GLY A 83 16.61 4.11 7.64
C GLY A 83 15.67 4.65 6.53
N VAL A 84 15.93 5.85 5.99
CA VAL A 84 15.12 6.46 4.92
C VAL A 84 15.03 5.59 3.65
N PRO A 85 16.13 5.09 3.04
CA PRO A 85 16.04 4.24 1.86
C PRO A 85 15.33 2.91 2.16
N LEU A 86 15.48 2.35 3.36
CA LEU A 86 14.78 1.14 3.77
C LEU A 86 13.27 1.38 3.88
N LEU A 87 12.85 2.45 4.56
CA LEU A 87 11.45 2.84 4.68
C LEU A 87 10.83 3.13 3.31
N ARG A 88 11.57 3.82 2.42
CA ARG A 88 11.16 4.05 1.02
C ARG A 88 10.96 2.76 0.26
N ARG A 89 11.88 1.81 0.37
CA ARG A 89 11.75 0.49 -0.27
C ARG A 89 10.54 -0.27 0.24
N VAL A 90 10.32 -0.30 1.55
CA VAL A 90 9.15 -0.96 2.17
C VAL A 90 7.85 -0.30 1.72
N ARG A 91 7.80 1.04 1.72
CA ARG A 91 6.63 1.79 1.25
C ARG A 91 6.34 1.54 -0.23
N ARG A 92 7.35 1.60 -1.10
CA ARG A 92 7.20 1.30 -2.52
C ARG A 92 6.72 -0.13 -2.74
N ALA A 93 7.31 -1.10 -2.05
CA ALA A 93 6.86 -2.49 -2.10
C ALA A 93 5.40 -2.64 -1.63
N ALA A 94 4.99 -1.91 -0.59
CA ALA A 94 3.61 -1.90 -0.11
C ALA A 94 2.65 -1.23 -1.11
N GLU A 95 3.06 -0.12 -1.73
CA GLU A 95 2.28 0.57 -2.77
C GLU A 95 2.12 -0.30 -4.03
N GLU A 96 3.18 -0.99 -4.45
CA GLU A 96 3.16 -1.99 -5.50
C GLU A 96 2.23 -3.14 -5.14
N ARG A 97 2.31 -3.71 -3.92
CA ARG A 97 1.41 -4.78 -3.46
C ARG A 97 -0.04 -4.33 -3.50
N ARG A 98 -0.34 -3.13 -3.00
CA ARG A 98 -1.70 -2.56 -3.07
C ARG A 98 -2.17 -2.34 -4.51
N ALA A 99 -1.26 -1.93 -5.40
CA ALA A 99 -1.59 -1.78 -6.81
C ALA A 99 -1.87 -3.12 -7.49
N ARG A 100 -1.16 -4.18 -7.12
CA ARG A 100 -1.43 -5.57 -7.56
C ARG A 100 -2.78 -6.06 -7.05
N GLU A 101 -3.08 -5.87 -5.76
CA GLU A 101 -4.37 -6.23 -5.16
C GLU A 101 -5.53 -5.49 -5.85
N ARG A 102 -5.41 -4.18 -6.07
CA ARG A 102 -6.43 -3.40 -6.81
C ARG A 102 -6.64 -3.87 -8.25
N ARG A 103 -5.58 -4.32 -8.93
CA ARG A 103 -5.70 -4.88 -10.28
C ARG A 103 -6.45 -6.21 -10.27
N GLY A 104 -6.12 -7.10 -9.33
CA GLY A 104 -6.83 -8.37 -9.16
C GLY A 104 -8.33 -8.14 -8.93
N ASP A 105 -8.67 -7.18 -8.08
CA ASP A 105 -10.05 -6.78 -7.81
C ASP A 105 -10.77 -6.28 -9.06
N ALA A 106 -10.11 -5.42 -9.84
CA ALA A 106 -10.65 -4.91 -11.09
C ALA A 106 -10.86 -6.03 -12.13
N VAL A 107 -10.00 -7.06 -12.16
CA VAL A 107 -10.17 -8.25 -13.00
C VAL A 107 -11.38 -9.08 -12.54
N VAL A 108 -11.59 -9.26 -11.23
CA VAL A 108 -12.78 -9.94 -10.71
C VAL A 108 -14.05 -9.17 -11.10
N THR A 109 -14.06 -7.84 -10.97
CA THR A 109 -15.17 -7.00 -11.42
C THR A 109 -15.40 -7.08 -12.92
N LEU A 110 -14.33 -7.16 -13.73
CA LEU A 110 -14.41 -7.36 -15.18
C LEU A 110 -15.09 -8.70 -15.51
N CYS A 111 -14.67 -9.80 -14.88
CA CYS A 111 -15.27 -11.11 -15.09
C CYS A 111 -16.76 -11.12 -14.71
N ALA A 112 -17.12 -10.51 -13.58
CA ALA A 112 -18.50 -10.39 -13.12
C ALA A 112 -19.37 -9.58 -14.09
N ALA A 113 -18.87 -8.42 -14.54
CA ALA A 113 -19.57 -7.59 -15.52
C ALA A 113 -19.75 -8.31 -16.86
N LEU A 114 -18.70 -9.00 -17.33
CA LEU A 114 -18.76 -9.78 -18.57
C LEU A 114 -19.72 -10.96 -18.47
N ALA A 115 -19.76 -11.66 -17.33
CA ALA A 115 -20.73 -12.71 -17.07
C ALA A 115 -22.17 -12.18 -17.11
N GLY A 116 -22.41 -11.00 -16.50
CA GLY A 116 -23.70 -10.30 -16.56
C GLY A 116 -24.13 -9.97 -17.99
N GLU A 117 -23.24 -9.39 -18.80
CA GLU A 117 -23.52 -9.05 -20.19
C GLU A 117 -23.71 -10.30 -21.07
N ALA A 118 -22.98 -11.38 -20.80
CA ALA A 118 -23.15 -12.66 -21.48
C ALA A 118 -24.51 -13.33 -21.15
N ARG A 119 -24.98 -13.24 -19.90
CA ARG A 119 -26.33 -13.70 -19.51
C ARG A 119 -27.44 -12.88 -20.15
N ALA A 120 -27.19 -11.61 -20.43
CA ALA A 120 -28.10 -10.75 -21.19
C ALA A 120 -28.13 -11.10 -22.69
N GLY A 121 -27.36 -12.11 -23.13
CA GLY A 121 -27.35 -12.59 -24.52
C GLY A 121 -26.56 -11.72 -25.48
N ARG A 122 -25.73 -10.78 -24.98
CA ARG A 122 -24.90 -9.94 -25.86
C ARG A 122 -23.80 -10.75 -26.53
N GLN A 123 -23.41 -10.33 -27.73
CA GLN A 123 -22.24 -10.90 -28.40
C GLN A 123 -20.96 -10.66 -27.56
N PRO A 124 -20.05 -11.65 -27.49
CA PRO A 124 -18.88 -11.60 -26.60
C PRO A 124 -18.02 -10.34 -26.74
N GLY A 125 -17.82 -9.84 -27.97
CA GLY A 125 -17.04 -8.63 -28.22
C GLY A 125 -17.70 -7.36 -27.68
N GLU A 126 -19.02 -7.23 -27.81
CA GLU A 126 -19.78 -6.09 -27.26
C GLU A 126 -19.86 -6.17 -25.73
N ALA A 127 -20.09 -7.37 -25.21
CA ALA A 127 -20.09 -7.66 -23.77
C ALA A 127 -18.74 -7.28 -23.13
N LEU A 128 -17.62 -7.66 -23.76
CA LEU A 128 -16.28 -7.30 -23.31
C LEU A 128 -16.02 -5.79 -23.36
N ALA A 129 -16.44 -5.12 -24.44
CA ALA A 129 -16.31 -3.67 -24.55
C ALA A 129 -17.09 -2.92 -23.46
N ARG A 130 -18.23 -3.45 -23.03
CA ARG A 130 -19.05 -2.87 -21.97
C ARG A 130 -18.45 -3.14 -20.59
N ALA A 131 -18.12 -4.40 -20.30
CA ALA A 131 -17.48 -4.80 -19.05
C ALA A 131 -16.14 -4.10 -18.81
N ALA A 132 -15.33 -3.87 -19.87
CA ALA A 132 -14.06 -3.17 -19.77
C ALA A 132 -14.21 -1.70 -19.36
N ARG A 133 -15.27 -1.01 -19.81
CA ARG A 133 -15.53 0.39 -19.44
C ARG A 133 -15.88 0.56 -17.97
N ASP A 134 -16.60 -0.41 -17.40
CA ASP A 134 -17.17 -0.29 -16.05
C ASP A 134 -16.22 -0.79 -14.95
N SER A 135 -15.28 -1.68 -15.29
CA SER A 135 -14.39 -2.34 -14.31
C SER A 135 -12.96 -1.81 -14.27
N GLY A 136 -12.42 -1.33 -15.41
CA GLY A 136 -11.00 -1.00 -15.55
C GLY A 136 -10.05 -2.20 -15.44
N GLY A 137 -10.55 -3.44 -15.45
CA GLY A 137 -9.76 -4.66 -15.22
C GLY A 137 -8.69 -4.96 -16.28
N LEU A 138 -8.81 -4.37 -17.47
CA LEU A 138 -7.81 -4.51 -18.55
C LEU A 138 -6.67 -3.48 -18.46
N GLY A 139 -6.82 -2.43 -17.66
CA GLY A 139 -5.81 -1.36 -17.51
C GLY A 139 -5.31 -0.80 -18.84
N GLU A 140 -4.00 -0.71 -18.99
CA GLU A 140 -3.34 -0.19 -20.20
C GLU A 140 -3.56 -1.07 -21.45
N ALA A 141 -3.85 -2.37 -21.27
CA ALA A 141 -4.08 -3.30 -22.37
C ALA A 141 -5.50 -3.20 -22.97
N GLN A 142 -6.39 -2.38 -22.38
CA GLN A 142 -7.78 -2.25 -22.81
C GLN A 142 -7.92 -1.95 -24.30
N ALA A 143 -7.13 -1.01 -24.83
CA ALA A 143 -7.24 -0.63 -26.25
C ALA A 143 -6.89 -1.80 -27.19
N VAL A 144 -5.85 -2.57 -26.85
CA VAL A 144 -5.39 -3.73 -27.65
C VAL A 144 -6.42 -4.86 -27.62
N VAL A 145 -6.91 -5.21 -26.43
CA VAL A 145 -7.90 -6.28 -26.24
C VAL A 145 -9.22 -5.94 -26.94
N LEU A 146 -9.69 -4.70 -26.82
CA LEU A 146 -10.93 -4.26 -27.48
C LEU A 146 -10.78 -4.14 -29.00
N ALA A 147 -9.59 -3.74 -29.49
CA ALA A 147 -9.30 -3.77 -30.92
C ALA A 147 -9.34 -5.22 -31.45
N ALA A 148 -8.69 -6.17 -30.76
CA ALA A 148 -8.76 -7.58 -31.12
C ALA A 148 -10.22 -8.08 -31.16
N ALA A 149 -11.03 -7.74 -30.16
CA ALA A 149 -12.43 -8.15 -30.13
C ALA A 149 -13.29 -7.53 -31.25
N ARG A 150 -13.01 -6.28 -31.63
CA ARG A 150 -13.77 -5.56 -32.67
C ARG A 150 -13.40 -5.98 -34.09
N PHE A 151 -12.13 -6.29 -34.32
CA PHE A 151 -11.60 -6.62 -35.66
C PHE A 151 -11.42 -8.12 -35.89
N GLY A 152 -11.90 -8.98 -34.98
CA GLY A 152 -11.78 -10.44 -35.12
C GLY A 152 -10.36 -10.97 -34.93
N GLY A 153 -9.53 -10.24 -34.18
CA GLY A 153 -8.18 -10.67 -33.81
C GLY A 153 -8.16 -11.65 -32.63
N ASP A 154 -6.95 -12.00 -32.19
CA ASP A 154 -6.72 -12.94 -31.08
C ASP A 154 -6.97 -12.28 -29.71
N VAL A 155 -8.23 -12.30 -29.26
CA VAL A 155 -8.63 -11.84 -27.92
C VAL A 155 -7.97 -12.66 -26.80
N PRO A 156 -7.94 -14.01 -26.86
CA PRO A 156 -7.22 -14.82 -25.87
C PRO A 156 -5.73 -14.47 -25.74
N GLY A 157 -5.03 -14.26 -26.87
CA GLY A 157 -3.62 -13.84 -26.87
C GLY A 157 -3.43 -12.47 -26.24
N ALA A 158 -4.26 -11.49 -26.59
CA ALA A 158 -4.22 -10.15 -26.00
C ALA A 158 -4.49 -10.15 -24.48
N LEU A 159 -5.40 -11.02 -24.01
CA LEU A 159 -5.68 -11.22 -22.58
C LEU A 159 -4.51 -11.91 -21.86
N ALA A 160 -3.89 -12.91 -22.49
CA ALA A 160 -2.71 -13.58 -21.93
C ALA A 160 -1.51 -12.62 -21.84
N ASP A 161 -1.37 -11.73 -22.83
CA ASP A 161 -0.37 -10.67 -22.81
C ASP A 161 -0.60 -9.68 -21.67
N ALA A 162 -1.86 -9.26 -21.47
CA ALA A 162 -2.26 -8.41 -20.36
C ALA A 162 -2.05 -9.07 -18.99
N ALA A 163 -2.17 -10.40 -18.91
CA ALA A 163 -1.98 -11.15 -17.67
C ALA A 163 -0.53 -11.18 -17.17
N ARG A 164 0.46 -10.81 -17.99
CA ARG A 164 1.87 -10.69 -17.56
C ARG A 164 2.09 -9.57 -16.54
N LEU A 165 1.15 -8.64 -16.43
CA LEU A 165 1.19 -7.58 -15.42
C LEU A 165 0.92 -8.17 -14.03
N PRO A 166 1.74 -7.84 -13.01
CA PRO A 166 1.54 -8.34 -11.65
C PRO A 166 0.14 -8.00 -11.11
N GLY A 167 -0.60 -9.04 -10.68
CA GLY A 167 -1.96 -8.92 -10.18
C GLY A 167 -3.05 -9.01 -11.26
N ALA A 168 -2.70 -9.30 -12.52
CA ALA A 168 -3.64 -9.52 -13.62
C ALA A 168 -3.78 -11.01 -14.00
N ASP A 169 -3.32 -11.93 -13.15
CA ASP A 169 -3.26 -13.37 -13.43
C ASP A 169 -4.63 -13.98 -13.79
N GLY A 170 -5.71 -13.44 -13.22
CA GLY A 170 -7.09 -13.84 -13.54
C GLY A 170 -7.49 -13.65 -15.01
N LEU A 171 -6.78 -12.80 -15.76
CA LEU A 171 -6.99 -12.62 -17.20
C LEU A 171 -6.59 -13.88 -18.01
N LEU A 172 -5.69 -14.73 -17.52
CA LEU A 172 -5.41 -16.03 -18.14
C LEU A 172 -6.62 -16.97 -18.05
N GLY A 173 -7.28 -16.99 -16.90
CA GLY A 173 -8.53 -17.73 -16.71
C GLY A 173 -9.61 -17.21 -17.65
N LEU A 174 -9.74 -15.89 -17.78
CA LEU A 174 -10.67 -15.25 -18.70
C LEU A 174 -10.37 -15.64 -20.16
N ALA A 175 -9.10 -15.61 -20.57
CA ALA A 175 -8.67 -16.03 -21.91
C ALA A 175 -9.01 -17.50 -22.20
N ALA A 176 -8.82 -18.38 -21.20
CA ALA A 176 -9.18 -19.79 -21.32
C ALA A 176 -10.70 -19.98 -21.45
N CYS A 177 -11.50 -19.30 -20.63
CA CYS A 177 -12.96 -19.32 -20.73
C CYS A 177 -13.44 -18.78 -22.09
N TRP A 178 -12.80 -17.73 -22.60
CA TRP A 178 -13.11 -17.16 -23.92
C TRP A 178 -12.87 -18.17 -25.04
N ARG A 179 -11.69 -18.80 -25.10
CA ARG A 179 -11.39 -19.83 -26.11
C ARG A 179 -12.41 -20.95 -26.10
N VAL A 180 -12.70 -21.50 -24.91
CA VAL A 180 -13.66 -22.61 -24.79
C VAL A 180 -15.06 -22.19 -25.24
N ALA A 181 -15.50 -20.98 -24.87
CA ALA A 181 -16.82 -20.48 -25.25
C ALA A 181 -16.93 -20.23 -26.77
N VAL A 182 -15.91 -19.61 -27.37
CA VAL A 182 -15.92 -19.26 -28.80
C VAL A 182 -15.67 -20.50 -29.67
N ASP A 183 -14.74 -21.37 -29.32
CA ASP A 183 -14.36 -22.54 -30.14
C ASP A 183 -15.37 -23.69 -30.01
N ARG A 184 -16.03 -23.84 -28.86
CA ARG A 184 -16.95 -24.96 -28.59
C ARG A 184 -18.42 -24.54 -28.45
N GLY A 185 -18.75 -23.26 -28.60
CA GLY A 185 -20.10 -22.74 -28.41
C GLY A 185 -20.63 -22.88 -26.98
N ALA A 186 -19.75 -23.10 -26.00
CA ALA A 186 -20.14 -23.23 -24.60
C ALA A 186 -20.55 -21.88 -24.02
N GLY A 187 -21.52 -21.87 -23.10
CA GLY A 187 -21.98 -20.65 -22.45
C GLY A 187 -20.85 -19.95 -21.67
N LEU A 188 -20.39 -18.81 -22.19
CA LEU A 188 -19.32 -18.00 -21.60
C LEU A 188 -19.65 -17.61 -20.14
N ALA A 189 -20.91 -17.28 -19.85
CA ALA A 189 -21.38 -16.89 -18.54
C ALA A 189 -21.04 -17.93 -17.45
N ALA A 190 -21.31 -19.22 -17.68
CA ALA A 190 -21.07 -20.25 -16.69
C ALA A 190 -19.56 -20.49 -16.41
N GLY A 191 -18.71 -20.28 -17.41
CA GLY A 191 -17.26 -20.32 -17.24
C GLY A 191 -16.76 -19.15 -16.40
N LEU A 192 -17.25 -17.95 -16.70
CA LEU A 192 -16.89 -16.72 -15.98
C LEU A 192 -17.39 -16.72 -14.54
N ASP A 193 -18.57 -17.25 -14.27
CA ASP A 193 -19.11 -17.38 -12.90
C ASP A 193 -18.23 -18.28 -12.03
N ARG A 194 -17.78 -19.40 -12.60
CA ARG A 194 -16.84 -20.29 -11.91
C ARG A 194 -15.48 -19.63 -11.69
N LEU A 195 -14.99 -18.88 -12.68
CA LEU A 195 -13.74 -18.13 -12.56
C LEU A 195 -13.84 -17.02 -11.50
N GLU A 196 -14.91 -16.22 -11.52
CA GLU A 196 -15.20 -15.19 -10.53
C GLU A 196 -15.30 -15.79 -9.13
N GLY A 197 -16.04 -16.90 -8.99
CA GLY A 197 -16.16 -17.63 -7.73
C GLY A 197 -14.81 -18.15 -7.22
N ALA A 198 -13.98 -18.72 -8.10
CA ALA A 198 -12.65 -19.19 -7.74
C ALA A 198 -11.73 -18.05 -7.29
N LEU A 199 -11.70 -16.94 -8.03
CA LEU A 199 -10.89 -15.76 -7.69
C LEU A 199 -11.35 -15.10 -6.38
N ARG A 200 -12.66 -15.07 -6.12
CA ARG A 200 -13.21 -14.59 -4.83
C ARG A 200 -12.86 -15.52 -3.69
N ALA A 201 -13.01 -16.82 -3.86
CA ALA A 201 -12.66 -17.80 -2.83
C ALA A 201 -11.17 -17.72 -2.43
N GLU A 202 -10.29 -17.58 -3.42
CA GLU A 202 -8.84 -17.38 -3.18
C GLU A 202 -8.56 -16.06 -2.43
N ARG A 203 -9.27 -14.99 -2.77
CA ARG A 203 -9.18 -13.70 -2.04
C ARG A 203 -9.66 -13.84 -0.59
N ASP A 204 -10.80 -14.48 -0.38
CA ASP A 204 -11.41 -14.64 0.94
C ASP A 204 -10.54 -15.53 1.83
N GLN A 205 -9.96 -16.59 1.29
CA GLN A 205 -8.98 -17.43 1.98
C GLN A 205 -7.76 -16.60 2.43
N ARG A 206 -7.20 -15.76 1.56
CA ARG A 206 -6.10 -14.85 1.94
C ARG A 206 -6.51 -13.84 3.00
N ALA A 207 -7.73 -13.32 2.93
CA ALA A 207 -8.25 -12.37 3.91
C ALA A 207 -8.42 -13.04 5.29
N ASP A 208 -8.92 -14.27 5.31
CA ASP A 208 -9.10 -15.05 6.52
C ASP A 208 -7.75 -15.42 7.16
N LEU A 209 -6.79 -15.91 6.37
CA LEU A 209 -5.42 -16.14 6.85
C LEU A 209 -4.79 -14.88 7.47
N ARG A 210 -5.00 -13.71 6.86
CA ARG A 210 -4.52 -12.44 7.42
C ARG A 210 -5.24 -12.07 8.71
N ALA A 211 -6.53 -12.36 8.83
CA ALA A 211 -7.30 -12.14 10.04
C ALA A 211 -6.81 -13.05 11.17
N GLN A 212 -6.58 -14.34 10.90
CA GLN A 212 -6.01 -15.29 11.84
C GLN A 212 -4.61 -14.87 12.33
N LEU A 213 -3.78 -14.33 11.43
CA LEU A 213 -2.45 -13.84 11.76
C LEU A 213 -2.44 -12.45 12.41
N ALA A 214 -3.58 -11.74 12.46
CA ALA A 214 -3.63 -10.40 13.05
C ALA A 214 -3.30 -10.41 14.54
N GLY A 215 -3.75 -11.44 15.27
CA GLY A 215 -3.45 -11.61 16.70
C GLY A 215 -1.94 -11.79 16.96
N ALA A 216 -1.32 -12.73 16.24
CA ALA A 216 0.13 -12.96 16.32
C ALA A 216 0.95 -11.74 15.89
N ARG A 217 0.47 -10.98 14.90
CA ARG A 217 1.10 -9.73 14.47
C ARG A 217 1.00 -8.64 15.54
N SER A 218 -0.13 -8.53 16.23
CA SER A 218 -0.35 -7.53 17.28
C SER A 218 0.60 -7.75 18.46
N THR A 219 0.77 -8.99 18.91
CA THR A 219 1.70 -9.31 20.01
C THR A 219 3.16 -9.10 19.58
N ALA A 220 3.52 -9.46 18.36
CA ALA A 220 4.85 -9.18 17.83
C ALA A 220 5.15 -7.66 17.81
N VAL A 221 4.19 -6.83 17.37
CA VAL A 221 4.32 -5.37 17.39
C VAL A 221 4.40 -4.84 18.83
N MET A 222 3.61 -5.38 19.75
CA MET A 222 3.66 -5.01 21.17
C MET A 222 5.03 -5.30 21.79
N LEU A 223 5.58 -6.50 21.56
CA LEU A 223 6.90 -6.90 22.05
C LEU A 223 8.02 -6.07 21.42
N ALA A 224 7.92 -5.74 20.12
CA ALA A 224 8.86 -4.84 19.45
C ALA A 224 8.78 -3.38 19.97
N GLY A 225 7.65 -2.98 20.55
CA GLY A 225 7.51 -1.66 21.20
C GLY A 225 8.14 -1.58 22.60
N LEU A 226 8.40 -2.72 23.24
CA LEU A 226 8.85 -2.82 24.63
C LEU A 226 10.23 -2.14 24.89
N PRO A 227 11.24 -2.25 24.00
CA PRO A 227 12.50 -1.53 24.15
C PRO A 227 12.33 -0.01 24.19
N VAL A 228 11.41 0.53 23.38
CA VAL A 228 11.11 1.97 23.34
C VAL A 228 10.47 2.42 24.64
N LEU A 229 9.52 1.64 25.17
CA LEU A 229 8.94 1.88 26.49
C LEU A 229 9.97 1.82 27.60
N GLY A 230 10.90 0.85 27.55
CA GLY A 230 11.99 0.72 28.52
C GLY A 230 12.92 1.93 28.53
N LEU A 231 13.29 2.44 27.34
CA LEU A 231 14.08 3.67 27.21
C LEU A 231 13.34 4.89 27.77
N LEU A 232 12.04 5.03 27.46
CA LEU A 232 11.21 6.12 28.00
C LEU A 232 11.14 6.08 29.52
N LEU A 233 10.88 4.91 30.12
CA LEU A 233 10.85 4.76 31.57
C LEU A 233 12.20 5.08 32.22
N GLY A 234 13.31 4.60 31.62
CA GLY A 234 14.66 4.91 32.10
C GLY A 234 14.95 6.41 32.12
N THR A 235 14.56 7.13 31.06
CA THR A 235 14.71 8.59 31.01
C THR A 235 13.82 9.32 32.01
N ALA A 236 12.59 8.83 32.25
CA ALA A 236 11.67 9.43 33.23
C ALA A 236 12.15 9.26 34.68
N LEU A 237 12.87 8.17 34.96
CA LEU A 237 13.51 7.92 36.25
C LEU A 237 14.80 8.74 36.47
N GLY A 238 15.21 9.56 35.49
CA GLY A 238 16.41 10.39 35.58
C GLY A 238 17.72 9.63 35.33
N ALA A 239 17.65 8.37 34.89
CA ALA A 239 18.81 7.74 34.28
C ALA A 239 19.09 8.47 32.95
N ASP A 240 20.37 8.56 32.57
CA ASP A 240 20.80 9.11 31.29
C ASP A 240 21.20 7.99 30.31
N PRO A 241 20.30 7.02 29.99
CA PRO A 241 20.63 5.82 29.25
C PRO A 241 21.09 6.14 27.83
N LEU A 242 20.58 7.22 27.24
CA LEU A 242 20.99 7.68 25.92
C LEU A 242 22.46 8.12 25.93
N HIS A 243 22.92 8.82 26.97
CA HIS A 243 24.31 9.24 27.08
C HIS A 243 25.24 8.03 27.23
N VAL A 244 24.93 7.08 28.12
CA VAL A 244 25.73 5.87 28.35
C VAL A 244 25.75 4.96 27.11
N VAL A 245 24.60 4.76 26.46
CA VAL A 245 24.51 3.86 25.30
C VAL A 245 25.17 4.45 24.05
N LEU A 246 25.10 5.76 23.85
CA LEU A 246 25.68 6.43 22.67
C LEU A 246 27.16 6.80 22.82
N HIS A 247 27.69 6.90 24.04
CA HIS A 247 29.09 7.28 24.30
C HIS A 247 29.96 6.15 24.87
N SER A 248 29.38 4.99 25.23
CA SER A 248 30.13 3.79 25.62
C SER A 248 30.22 2.78 24.49
N THR A 249 31.41 2.21 24.28
CA THR A 249 31.63 1.09 23.33
C THR A 249 30.79 -0.14 23.66
N ALA A 250 30.57 -0.42 24.95
CA ALA A 250 29.68 -1.50 25.39
C ALA A 250 28.21 -1.20 25.06
N GLY A 251 27.81 0.07 25.14
CA GLY A 251 26.47 0.55 24.77
C GLY A 251 26.18 0.39 23.28
N LEU A 252 27.14 0.80 22.43
CA LEU A 252 27.06 0.62 20.98
C LEU A 252 27.01 -0.85 20.58
N GLY A 253 27.79 -1.70 21.24
CA GLY A 253 27.73 -3.15 21.05
C GLY A 253 26.34 -3.72 21.38
N CYS A 254 25.77 -3.34 22.52
CA CYS A 254 24.44 -3.78 22.92
C CYS A 254 23.34 -3.29 21.95
N LEU A 255 23.44 -2.05 21.45
CA LEU A 255 22.47 -1.48 20.52
C LEU A 255 22.52 -2.16 19.15
N LEU A 256 23.73 -2.46 18.64
CA LEU A 256 23.91 -3.25 17.43
C LEU A 256 23.34 -4.67 17.58
N VAL A 257 23.62 -5.33 18.68
CA VAL A 257 23.13 -6.69 18.97
C VAL A 257 21.61 -6.68 19.09
N GLY A 258 21.03 -5.72 19.82
CA GLY A 258 19.59 -5.55 19.95
C GLY A 258 18.89 -5.31 18.61
N ALA A 259 19.41 -4.39 17.80
CA ALA A 259 18.87 -4.11 16.46
C ALA A 259 18.99 -5.31 15.53
N ALA A 260 20.09 -6.08 15.61
CA ALA A 260 20.27 -7.30 14.83
C ALA A 260 19.29 -8.40 15.24
N LEU A 261 19.09 -8.62 16.54
CA LEU A 261 18.13 -9.59 17.08
C LEU A 261 16.69 -9.21 16.73
N GLU A 262 16.32 -7.94 16.88
CA GLU A 262 14.99 -7.45 16.54
C GLU A 262 14.73 -7.51 15.03
N GLY A 263 15.73 -7.13 14.22
CA GLY A 263 15.70 -7.27 12.76
C GLY A 263 15.57 -8.72 12.30
N ALA A 264 16.31 -9.64 12.93
CA ALA A 264 16.21 -11.07 12.67
C ALA A 264 14.83 -11.62 13.08
N GLY A 265 14.29 -11.19 14.22
CA GLY A 265 12.96 -11.55 14.69
C GLY A 265 11.85 -11.10 13.73
N LEU A 266 11.89 -9.83 13.29
CA LEU A 266 10.95 -9.32 12.28
C LEU A 266 11.09 -10.05 10.95
N TRP A 267 12.32 -10.30 10.50
CA TRP A 267 12.57 -11.01 9.24
C TRP A 267 12.02 -12.43 9.29
N TRP A 268 12.24 -13.14 10.40
CA TRP A 268 11.75 -14.50 10.60
C TRP A 268 10.22 -14.54 10.68
N ALA A 269 9.59 -13.63 11.44
CA ALA A 269 8.13 -13.49 11.50
C ALA A 269 7.53 -13.21 10.11
N LEU A 270 8.11 -12.26 9.36
CA LEU A 270 7.68 -11.95 7.99
C LEU A 270 7.93 -13.11 7.02
N ARG A 271 8.92 -13.96 7.27
CA ARG A 271 9.19 -15.17 6.47
C ARG A 271 8.14 -16.24 6.75
N ILE A 272 7.77 -16.47 8.02
CA ILE A 272 6.72 -17.43 8.39
C ILE A 272 5.38 -17.00 7.79
N VAL A 273 5.01 -15.72 7.93
CA VAL A 273 3.78 -15.18 7.35
C VAL A 273 3.76 -15.31 5.83
N ARG A 274 4.87 -15.01 5.15
CA ARG A 274 4.98 -15.19 3.69
C ARG A 274 4.92 -16.66 3.26
N GLY A 275 5.48 -17.57 4.06
CA GLY A 275 5.36 -19.01 3.83
C GLY A 275 3.92 -19.50 3.96
N ALA A 276 3.19 -19.00 4.97
CA ALA A 276 1.77 -19.31 5.16
C ALA A 276 0.86 -18.68 4.09
N GLU A 277 1.21 -17.52 3.53
CA GLU A 277 0.48 -16.92 2.40
C GLU A 277 0.71 -17.67 1.06
N ALA A 278 1.74 -18.53 0.97
CA ALA A 278 2.15 -19.23 -0.25
C ALA A 278 1.85 -20.74 -0.27
N ALA A 279 1.42 -21.32 0.85
CA ALA A 279 1.04 -22.74 1.00
C ALA A 279 -0.48 -22.91 0.93
#